data_AF-A0A7C5JWQ2-F1
#
_entry.id   AF-A0A7C5JWQ2-F1
#
_cell.length_a   1.000
_cell.length_b   1.000
_cell.length_c   1.000
_cell.angle_alpha   90.00
_cell.angle_beta   90.00
_cell.angle_gamma   90.00
#
_symmetry.space_group_name_H-M   'P 1'
#
loop_
_entity.id
_entity.type
_entity.pdbx_description
1 polymer ?
#
loop_
_entity_poly.entity_id
_entity_poly.type
_entity_poly.pdbx_seq_one_letter_code
_entity_poly.pdbx_strand_id
1 'polypeptide(L)'
;MLQSRVPVRMPTLASAGYQQLAGGLGFAVVVILVGEPAPTPALEAWLAWGYLVLFGSLLGFSAYVYVLQSLPISIAMTYAYVNPAIAVILGALLLNESLSTSTLLGAALVLASVAGVFHLRSRRARLRKPGIV
;
A
#
# COMPACT_ATOMS: atom_id res chain seq x y z
N MET A 1 -12.03 -11.89 25.82
CA MET A 1 -12.62 -10.77 26.61
C MET A 1 -11.63 -10.07 27.56
N LEU A 2 -10.31 -10.32 27.49
CA LEU A 2 -9.31 -9.74 28.41
C LEU A 2 -8.51 -8.53 27.88
N GLN A 3 -8.78 -8.05 26.66
CA GLN A 3 -7.95 -7.03 26.01
C GLN A 3 -8.44 -5.58 26.24
N SER A 4 -9.45 -5.36 27.08
CA SER A 4 -10.19 -4.08 27.16
C SER A 4 -9.62 -3.04 28.14
N ARG A 5 -8.40 -3.19 28.67
CA ARG A 5 -7.95 -2.33 29.80
C ARG A 5 -6.69 -1.49 29.60
N VAL A 6 -6.06 -1.50 28.43
CA VAL A 6 -4.98 -0.55 28.15
C VAL A 6 -5.21 0.07 26.77
N PRO A 7 -5.82 1.28 26.68
CA PRO A 7 -5.71 2.06 25.46
C PRO A 7 -4.22 2.36 25.29
N VAL A 8 -3.57 1.61 24.40
CA VAL A 8 -2.19 1.85 24.00
C VAL A 8 -2.20 3.18 23.26
N ARG A 9 -2.05 4.28 24.00
CA ARG A 9 -1.86 5.64 23.47
C ARG A 9 -0.43 5.76 22.93
N MET A 10 -0.07 4.89 22.00
CA MET A 10 1.15 5.07 21.23
C MET A 10 0.84 5.99 20.05
N PRO A 11 1.69 7.00 19.77
CA PRO A 11 1.64 7.70 18.51
C PRO A 11 1.61 6.68 17.37
N THR A 12 0.78 6.87 16.35
CA THR A 12 0.61 5.86 15.29
C THR A 12 1.90 5.57 14.52
N LEU A 13 2.83 6.53 14.51
CA LEU A 13 4.19 6.33 14.01
C LEU A 13 5.01 5.35 14.87
N ALA A 14 4.84 5.35 16.20
CA ALA A 14 5.53 4.42 17.08
C ALA A 14 5.00 2.98 16.88
N SER A 15 3.68 2.79 16.77
CA SER A 15 3.11 1.48 16.45
C SER A 15 3.57 0.96 15.09
N ALA A 16 3.73 1.84 14.10
CA ALA A 16 4.27 1.51 12.80
C ALA A 16 5.73 1.03 12.88
N GLY A 17 6.55 1.73 13.66
CA GLY A 17 7.93 1.34 13.91
C GLY A 17 8.03 -0.07 14.49
N TYR A 18 7.19 -0.40 15.47
CA TYR A 18 7.15 -1.76 16.04
C TYR A 18 6.74 -2.81 15.02
N GLN A 19 5.76 -2.53 14.14
CA GLN A 19 5.37 -3.46 13.08
C GLN A 19 6.50 -3.71 12.08
N GLN A 20 7.21 -2.66 11.65
CA GLN A 20 8.33 -2.77 10.72
C GLN A 20 9.50 -3.54 11.34
N LEU A 21 9.81 -3.30 12.62
CA LEU A 21 10.83 -4.06 13.35
C LEU A 21 10.44 -5.54 13.48
N ALA A 22 9.19 -5.83 13.85
CA ALA A 22 8.70 -7.19 13.96
C ALA A 22 8.75 -7.93 12.61
N GLY A 23 8.37 -7.26 11.52
CA GLY A 23 8.48 -7.80 10.15
C GLY A 23 9.93 -8.10 9.76
N GLY A 24 10.84 -7.14 10.01
CA GLY A 24 12.27 -7.32 9.74
C GLY A 24 12.90 -8.47 10.53
N LEU A 25 12.58 -8.58 11.82
CA LEU A 25 13.04 -9.69 12.65
C LEU A 25 12.45 -11.03 12.19
N GLY A 26 11.18 -11.05 11.79
CA GLY A 26 10.53 -12.24 11.23
C GLY A 26 11.24 -12.72 9.96
N PHE A 27 11.53 -11.82 9.03
CA PHE A 27 12.30 -12.16 7.84
C PHE A 27 13.73 -12.63 8.16
N ALA A 28 14.41 -12.02 9.15
CA ALA A 28 15.74 -12.46 9.57
C ALA A 28 15.72 -13.91 10.10
N VAL A 29 14.69 -14.29 10.88
CA VAL A 29 14.51 -15.68 11.32
C VAL A 29 14.31 -16.61 10.14
N VAL A 30 13.49 -16.21 9.15
CA VAL A 30 13.27 -17.02 7.93
C VAL A 30 14.57 -17.24 7.16
N VAL A 31 15.38 -16.19 6.96
CA VAL A 31 16.70 -16.30 6.30
C VAL A 31 17.59 -17.33 6.99
N ILE A 32 17.64 -17.30 8.34
CA ILE A 32 18.42 -18.25 9.14
C ILE A 32 17.89 -19.68 8.99
N LEU A 33 16.57 -19.87 9.04
CA LEU A 33 15.94 -21.19 8.95
C LEU A 33 16.07 -21.82 7.55
N VAL A 34 16.00 -21.00 6.50
CA VAL A 34 16.16 -21.44 5.11
C VAL A 34 17.64 -21.66 4.76
N GLY A 35 18.55 -20.98 5.48
CA GLY A 35 19.98 -21.07 5.24
C GLY A 35 20.43 -20.33 3.98
N GLU A 36 19.80 -19.18 3.67
CA GLU A 36 20.21 -18.40 2.50
C GLU A 36 21.65 -17.86 2.68
N PRO A 37 22.46 -17.86 1.60
CA PRO A 37 23.80 -17.31 1.65
C PRO A 37 23.77 -15.80 1.90
N ALA A 38 24.84 -15.29 2.51
CA ALA A 38 24.98 -13.85 2.74
C ALA A 38 24.91 -13.10 1.40
N PRO A 39 24.05 -12.06 1.28
CA PRO A 39 23.88 -11.36 0.03
C PRO A 39 25.11 -10.50 -0.29
N THR A 40 25.52 -10.49 -1.56
CA THR A 40 26.56 -9.59 -2.09
C THR A 40 25.95 -8.62 -3.10
N PRO A 41 25.09 -7.68 -2.65
CA PRO A 41 24.36 -6.78 -3.54
C PRO A 41 25.31 -5.79 -4.22
N ALA A 42 25.04 -5.53 -5.50
CA ALA A 42 25.67 -4.43 -6.23
C ALA A 42 25.17 -3.07 -5.71
N LEU A 43 25.85 -1.98 -6.10
CA LEU A 43 25.49 -0.63 -5.67
C LEU A 43 24.05 -0.26 -6.07
N GLU A 44 23.61 -0.70 -7.26
CA GLU A 44 22.27 -0.48 -7.78
C GLU A 44 21.20 -1.10 -6.88
N ALA A 45 21.47 -2.30 -6.34
CA ALA A 45 20.57 -2.98 -5.41
C ALA A 45 20.49 -2.23 -4.07
N TRP A 46 21.61 -1.68 -3.57
CA TRP A 46 21.60 -0.82 -2.38
C TRP A 46 20.81 0.47 -2.59
N LEU A 47 20.96 1.11 -3.76
CA LEU A 47 20.23 2.32 -4.11
C LEU A 47 18.72 2.05 -4.26
N ALA A 48 18.35 0.95 -4.92
CA ALA A 48 16.95 0.53 -5.05
C ALA A 48 16.34 0.20 -3.67
N TRP A 49 17.08 -0.50 -2.81
CA TRP A 49 16.66 -0.78 -1.44
C TRP A 49 16.48 0.51 -0.64
N GLY A 50 17.44 1.44 -0.69
CA GLY A 50 17.34 2.74 -0.03
C GLY A 50 16.14 3.57 -0.50
N TYR A 51 15.88 3.56 -1.82
CA TYR A 51 14.69 4.18 -2.40
C TYR A 51 13.39 3.58 -1.84
N LEU A 52 13.29 2.26 -1.77
CA LEU A 52 12.11 1.59 -1.21
C LEU A 52 11.95 1.84 0.28
N VAL A 53 13.04 1.89 1.06
CA VAL A 53 12.99 2.21 2.49
C VAL A 53 12.49 3.64 2.71
N LEU A 54 13.00 4.61 1.96
CA LEU A 54 12.65 6.02 2.16
C LEU A 54 11.28 6.36 1.57
N PHE A 55 11.07 6.11 0.28
CA PHE A 55 9.87 6.50 -0.44
C PHE A 55 8.76 5.45 -0.32
N GLY A 56 9.09 4.18 -0.54
CA GLY A 56 8.12 3.08 -0.52
C GLY A 56 7.59 2.77 0.89
N SER A 57 8.44 2.94 1.92
CA SER A 57 8.11 2.62 3.30
C SER A 57 7.92 3.86 4.16
N LEU A 58 8.99 4.58 4.54
CA LEU A 58 8.86 5.66 5.53
C LEU A 58 7.87 6.74 5.10
N LEU A 59 8.05 7.33 3.92
CA LEU A 59 7.19 8.40 3.41
C LEU A 59 5.81 7.86 3.03
N GLY A 60 5.76 6.78 2.25
CA GLY A 60 4.49 6.19 1.80
C GLY A 60 3.60 5.74 2.96
N PHE A 61 4.17 5.05 3.95
CA PHE A 61 3.42 4.59 5.11
C PHE A 61 3.03 5.73 6.05
N SER A 62 3.92 6.71 6.28
CA SER A 62 3.58 7.88 7.11
C SER A 62 2.44 8.69 6.49
N ALA A 63 2.45 8.89 5.17
CA ALA A 63 1.36 9.53 4.45
C ALA A 63 0.05 8.71 4.54
N TYR A 64 0.13 7.39 4.42
CA TYR A 64 -1.03 6.50 4.58
C TYR A 64 -1.64 6.62 5.98
N VAL A 65 -0.82 6.58 7.03
CA VAL A 65 -1.27 6.78 8.41
C VAL A 65 -1.90 8.15 8.60
N TYR A 66 -1.27 9.21 8.08
CA TYR A 66 -1.81 10.56 8.15
C TYR A 66 -3.19 10.66 7.49
N VAL A 67 -3.36 10.06 6.31
CA VAL A 67 -4.64 9.99 5.60
C VAL A 67 -5.68 9.24 6.41
N LEU A 68 -5.33 8.11 7.03
CA LEU A 68 -6.26 7.36 7.88
C LEU A 68 -6.71 8.14 9.12
N GLN A 69 -5.85 9.00 9.67
CA GLN A 69 -6.19 9.84 10.81
C GLN A 69 -7.00 11.09 10.42
N SER A 70 -6.78 11.62 9.22
CA SER A 70 -7.32 12.92 8.79
C SER A 70 -8.58 12.81 7.92
N LEU A 71 -8.78 11.68 7.25
CA LEU A 71 -9.86 11.49 6.28
C LEU A 71 -10.75 10.28 6.63
N PRO A 72 -12.02 10.29 6.20
CA PRO A 72 -12.87 9.11 6.32
C PRO A 72 -12.22 7.87 5.69
N ILE A 73 -12.33 6.72 6.38
CA ILE A 73 -11.77 5.43 5.93
C ILE A 73 -12.19 5.08 4.50
N SER A 74 -13.39 5.49 4.07
CA SER A 74 -13.86 5.28 2.70
C SER A 74 -12.96 5.94 1.66
N ILE A 75 -12.45 7.14 1.93
CA ILE A 75 -11.51 7.86 1.05
C ILE A 75 -10.13 7.21 1.14
N ALA A 76 -9.65 6.92 2.36
CA ALA A 76 -8.38 6.24 2.54
C ALA A 76 -8.31 4.92 1.74
N MET A 77 -9.38 4.10 1.77
CA MET A 77 -9.46 2.84 1.03
C MET A 77 -9.55 3.00 -0.50
N THR A 78 -9.85 4.20 -1.02
CA THR A 78 -9.82 4.44 -2.47
C THR A 78 -8.39 4.56 -3.02
N TYR A 79 -7.36 4.75 -2.17
CA TYR A 79 -5.98 4.82 -2.65
C TYR A 79 -5.54 3.53 -3.38
N ALA A 80 -5.97 2.37 -2.87
CA ALA A 80 -5.62 1.06 -3.44
C ALA A 80 -6.10 0.90 -4.88
N TYR A 81 -7.14 1.65 -5.27
CA TYR A 81 -7.70 1.68 -6.61
C TYR A 81 -6.90 2.56 -7.57
N VAL A 82 -6.20 3.57 -7.04
CA VAL A 82 -5.41 4.51 -7.83
C VAL A 82 -4.01 3.96 -8.09
N ASN A 83 -3.46 3.15 -7.17
CA ASN A 83 -2.10 2.60 -7.29
C ASN A 83 -1.82 1.88 -8.64
N PRO A 84 -2.68 0.99 -9.16
CA PRO A 84 -2.43 0.34 -10.44
C PRO A 84 -2.36 1.33 -11.61
N ALA A 85 -3.20 2.37 -11.60
CA ALA A 85 -3.19 3.40 -12.64
C ALA A 85 -1.86 4.18 -12.62
N ILE A 86 -1.43 4.60 -11.42
CA ILE A 86 -0.16 5.31 -11.23
C ILE A 86 1.02 4.43 -11.65
N ALA A 87 1.02 3.16 -11.27
CA ALA A 87 2.10 2.22 -11.60
C ALA A 87 2.29 2.08 -13.12
N VAL A 88 1.19 1.90 -13.88
CA VAL A 88 1.26 1.79 -15.35
C VAL A 88 1.74 3.10 -15.99
N ILE A 89 1.23 4.24 -15.52
CA ILE A 89 1.64 5.56 -16.05
C ILE A 89 3.13 5.80 -15.78
N LEU A 90 3.60 5.55 -14.56
CA LEU A 90 5.01 5.73 -14.21
C LEU A 90 5.92 4.73 -14.94
N GLY A 91 5.49 3.48 -15.12
CA GLY A 91 6.24 2.50 -15.92
C GLY A 91 6.42 2.95 -17.37
N ALA A 92 5.35 3.43 -18.00
CA ALA A 92 5.40 3.94 -19.36
C ALA A 92 6.27 5.19 -19.50
N LEU A 93 6.18 6.13 -18.55
CA LEU A 93 6.88 7.43 -18.63
C LEU A 93 8.33 7.39 -18.15
N LEU A 94 8.63 6.67 -17.06
CA LEU A 94 9.95 6.69 -16.42
C LEU A 94 10.84 5.55 -16.86
N LEU A 95 10.28 4.36 -17.10
CA LEU A 95 11.04 3.19 -17.54
C LEU A 95 11.02 3.03 -19.07
N ASN A 96 10.32 3.93 -19.78
CA ASN A 96 10.15 3.89 -21.24
C ASN A 96 9.66 2.52 -21.73
N GLU A 97 8.85 1.85 -20.89
CA GLU A 97 8.34 0.51 -21.17
C GLU A 97 7.42 0.55 -22.39
N SER A 98 7.73 -0.29 -23.37
CA SER A 98 6.86 -0.50 -24.52
C SER A 98 5.60 -1.20 -24.04
N LEU A 99 4.50 -0.45 -23.92
CA LEU A 99 3.21 -1.00 -23.51
C LEU A 99 2.72 -1.98 -24.58
N SER A 100 3.00 -3.26 -24.37
CA SER A 100 2.50 -4.33 -25.22
C SER A 100 0.98 -4.43 -25.13
N THR A 101 0.35 -5.01 -26.15
CA THR A 101 -1.10 -5.22 -26.17
C THR A 101 -1.59 -6.01 -24.94
N SER A 102 -0.81 -6.98 -24.45
CA SER A 102 -1.16 -7.73 -23.24
C SER A 102 -1.08 -6.88 -21.98
N THR A 103 -0.08 -6.00 -21.85
CA THR A 103 0.01 -5.03 -20.74
C THR A 103 -1.18 -4.09 -20.75
N LEU A 104 -1.58 -3.58 -21.92
CA LEU A 104 -2.75 -2.72 -22.08
C LEU A 104 -4.06 -3.44 -21.71
N LEU A 105 -4.24 -4.68 -22.15
CA LEU A 105 -5.42 -5.47 -21.80
C LEU A 105 -5.48 -5.78 -20.30
N GLY A 106 -4.35 -6.13 -19.68
CA GLY A 106 -4.25 -6.33 -18.24
C GLY A 106 -4.56 -5.06 -17.46
N ALA A 107 -3.98 -3.93 -17.87
CA ALA A 107 -4.26 -2.62 -17.27
C ALA A 107 -5.74 -2.25 -17.41
N ALA A 108 -6.34 -2.42 -18.59
CA ALA A 108 -7.75 -2.16 -18.83
C ALA A 108 -8.65 -3.03 -17.93
N LEU A 109 -8.32 -4.32 -17.78
CA LEU A 109 -9.06 -5.24 -16.90
C LEU A 109 -9.01 -4.80 -15.43
N VAL A 110 -7.84 -4.43 -14.93
CA VAL A 110 -7.66 -3.94 -13.55
C VAL A 110 -8.43 -2.64 -13.34
N LEU A 111 -8.29 -1.68 -14.26
CA LEU A 111 -8.98 -0.38 -14.17
C LEU A 111 -10.51 -0.52 -14.26
N ALA A 112 -11.01 -1.40 -15.14
CA ALA A 112 -12.44 -1.67 -15.26
C ALA A 112 -13.00 -2.30 -13.97
N SER A 113 -12.27 -3.25 -13.38
CA SER A 113 -12.64 -3.89 -12.11
C SER A 113 -12.73 -2.86 -10.98
N VAL A 114 -11.72 -2.00 -10.88
CA VAL A 114 -11.66 -0.89 -9.92
C VAL A 114 -12.84 0.07 -10.11
N ALA A 115 -13.10 0.49 -11.34
CA ALA A 115 -14.20 1.39 -11.68
C ALA A 115 -15.56 0.77 -11.30
N GLY A 116 -15.75 -0.53 -11.54
CA GLY A 116 -16.95 -1.26 -11.16
C GLY A 116 -17.19 -1.27 -9.64
N VAL A 117 -16.15 -1.54 -8.85
CA VAL A 117 -16.23 -1.49 -7.38
C VAL A 117 -16.59 -0.09 -6.89
N PHE A 118 -15.97 0.95 -7.45
CA PHE A 118 -16.26 2.34 -7.10
C PHE A 118 -17.71 2.72 -7.43
N HIS A 119 -18.21 2.29 -8.60
CA HIS A 119 -19.58 2.56 -9.03
C HIS A 119 -20.61 1.88 -8.12
N LEU A 120 -20.37 0.63 -7.71
CA LEU A 120 -21.22 -0.10 -6.78
C LEU A 120 -21.23 0.55 -5.38
N ARG A 121 -20.05 0.94 -4.86
CA ARG A 121 -19.93 1.63 -3.57
C ARG A 121 -20.67 2.98 -3.58
N SER A 122 -20.52 3.75 -4.66
CA SER A 122 -21.20 5.03 -4.85
C SER A 122 -22.73 4.89 -4.92
N ARG A 123 -23.23 3.86 -5.63
CA ARG A 123 -24.66 3.52 -5.68
C ARG A 123 -25.21 3.14 -4.30
N ARG A 124 -24.53 2.24 -3.58
CA ARG A 124 -24.95 1.84 -2.22
C ARG A 124 -24.96 3.02 -1.24
N ALA A 125 -23.99 3.93 -1.34
CA ALA A 125 -23.94 5.13 -0.51
C ALA A 125 -25.12 6.08 -0.77
N ARG A 126 -25.55 6.23 -2.04
CA ARG A 126 -26.73 7.05 -2.39
C ARG A 126 -28.05 6.44 -1.90
N LEU A 127 -28.20 5.12 -2.01
CA LEU A 127 -29.41 4.41 -1.57
C LEU A 127 -29.56 4.34 -0.03
N ARG A 128 -28.47 4.54 0.71
CA ARG A 128 -28.45 4.51 2.18
C ARG A 128 -28.62 5.88 2.84
N LYS A 129 -28.97 6.93 2.09
CA LYS A 129 -29.53 8.15 2.68
C LYS A 129 -31.04 7.93 2.85
N PRO A 130 -31.57 7.65 4.06
CA PRO A 130 -33.00 7.76 4.29
C PRO A 130 -33.36 9.25 4.17
N GLY A 131 -34.50 9.54 3.54
CA GLY A 131 -35.02 10.91 3.48
C GLY A 131 -35.07 11.51 4.88
N ILE A 132 -34.37 12.62 5.07
CA ILE A 132 -34.69 13.57 6.13
C ILE A 132 -35.89 14.34 5.58
N VAL A 133 -37.08 13.95 6.04
CA VAL A 133 -38.28 14.81 6.06
C VAL A 133 -38.18 15.64 7.32
#